data_AF-A0A7V8AK26-F1
#
_entry.id   AF-A0A7V8AK26-F1
#
_cell.length_a   1.000
_cell.length_b   1.000
_cell.length_c   1.000
_cell.angle_alpha   90.00
_cell.angle_beta   90.00
_cell.angle_gamma   90.00
#
_symmetry.space_group_name_H-M   'P 1'
#
loop_
_entity.id
_entity.type
_entity.pdbx_description
1 polymer ?
#
loop_
_entity_poly.entity_id
_entity_poly.type
_entity_poly.pdbx_seq_one_letter_code
_entity_poly.pdbx_strand_id
1 'polypeptide(L)'
;MEEERRLAYVGLTRARRKVMISFVASRRVHNLIQPAIPSRFLDELPPEVVKWRGDPGLHAGRTGNPDRLSGRSCDARPLLPFKVGDRVRHDRFGVGAITAVGSSRLSILFDDTLINISIDARCVNRM
;
A
#
# COMPACT_ATOMS: atom_id res chain seq x y z
N MET A 1 3.74 -4.09 32.73
CA MET A 1 3.05 -4.60 31.54
C MET A 1 1.87 -5.51 31.87
N GLU A 2 1.99 -6.42 32.85
CA GLU A 2 0.88 -7.31 33.21
C GLU A 2 -0.38 -6.57 33.69
N GLU A 3 -0.20 -5.44 34.36
CA GLU A 3 -1.31 -4.62 34.85
C GLU A 3 -2.11 -3.95 33.74
N GLU A 4 -1.45 -3.44 32.70
CA GLU A 4 -2.10 -2.87 31.52
C GLU A 4 -2.92 -3.91 30.75
N ARG A 5 -2.46 -5.18 30.75
CA ARG A 5 -3.19 -6.30 30.14
C ARG A 5 -4.47 -6.62 30.92
N ARG A 6 -4.44 -6.57 32.26
CA ARG A 6 -5.64 -6.74 33.09
C ARG A 6 -6.65 -5.63 32.82
N LEU A 7 -6.19 -4.39 32.65
CA LEU A 7 -7.07 -3.27 32.31
C LEU A 7 -7.72 -3.46 30.93
N ALA A 8 -6.97 -3.88 29.93
CA ALA A 8 -7.52 -4.18 28.60
C ALA A 8 -8.57 -5.30 28.65
N TYR A 9 -8.29 -6.38 29.39
CA TYR A 9 -9.23 -7.50 29.57
C TYR A 9 -10.52 -7.08 30.29
N VAL A 10 -10.40 -6.32 31.38
CA VAL A 10 -11.57 -5.78 32.11
C VAL A 10 -12.36 -4.83 31.21
N GLY A 11 -11.69 -3.99 30.41
CA GLY A 11 -12.34 -3.11 29.45
C GLY A 11 -13.11 -3.88 28.37
N LEU A 12 -12.51 -4.94 27.83
CA LEU A 12 -13.12 -5.79 26.79
C LEU A 12 -14.35 -6.55 27.31
N THR A 13 -14.23 -7.13 28.51
CA THR A 13 -15.29 -7.95 29.13
C THR A 13 -16.44 -7.14 29.73
N ARG A 14 -16.28 -5.81 29.88
CA ARG A 14 -17.38 -4.92 30.31
C ARG A 14 -18.50 -4.80 29.27
N ALA A 15 -18.21 -5.03 27.99
CA ALA A 15 -19.21 -4.92 26.95
C ALA A 15 -20.05 -6.20 26.83
N ARG A 16 -21.38 -6.04 26.80
CA ARG A 16 -22.31 -7.19 26.69
C ARG A 16 -22.62 -7.63 25.26
N ARG A 17 -22.54 -6.71 24.28
CA ARG A 17 -23.00 -6.99 22.89
C ARG A 17 -21.94 -6.70 21.83
N LYS A 18 -21.32 -5.52 21.84
CA LYS A 18 -20.31 -5.09 20.87
C LYS A 18 -19.29 -4.20 21.56
N VAL A 19 -18.02 -4.37 21.24
CA VAL A 19 -16.93 -3.46 21.60
C VAL A 19 -16.46 -2.75 20.34
N MET A 20 -16.25 -1.45 20.43
CA MET A 20 -15.53 -0.69 19.40
C MET A 20 -14.27 -0.12 20.03
N ILE A 21 -13.13 -0.40 19.41
CA ILE A 21 -11.84 0.16 19.82
C ILE A 21 -11.44 1.14 18.73
N SER A 22 -11.14 2.38 19.12
CA SER A 22 -10.61 3.40 18.24
C SER A 22 -9.20 3.77 18.68
N PHE A 23 -8.35 4.10 17.72
CA PHE A 23 -7.01 4.58 17.96
C PHE A 23 -6.69 5.64 16.91
N VAL A 24 -5.66 6.44 17.19
CA VAL A 24 -5.27 7.59 16.36
C VAL A 24 -3.78 7.50 16.08
N ALA A 25 -3.34 7.89 14.88
CA ALA A 25 -1.92 7.89 14.50
C ALA A 25 -1.09 8.97 15.21
N SER A 26 -1.71 10.10 15.57
CA SER A 26 -1.06 11.22 16.23
C SER A 26 -2.00 11.92 17.19
N ARG A 27 -1.53 12.25 18.40
CA ARG A 27 -2.30 13.02 19.39
C ARG A 27 -1.47 14.20 19.91
N ARG A 28 -2.16 15.27 20.29
CA ARG A 28 -1.51 16.43 20.91
C ARG A 28 -1.36 16.17 22.41
N VAL A 29 -0.12 16.09 22.89
CA VAL A 29 0.23 15.93 24.31
C VAL A 29 1.16 17.07 24.69
N HIS A 30 0.84 17.81 25.74
CA HIS A 30 1.64 18.95 26.22
C HIS A 30 2.01 19.93 25.10
N ASN A 31 1.01 20.29 24.27
CA ASN A 31 1.16 21.18 23.12
C ASN A 31 2.04 20.66 21.97
N LEU A 32 2.57 19.44 22.07
CA LEU A 32 3.36 18.78 21.02
C LEU A 32 2.52 17.72 20.31
N ILE A 33 2.64 17.64 18.99
CA ILE A 33 2.05 16.54 18.22
C ILE A 33 2.99 15.34 18.33
N GLN A 34 2.51 14.28 18.99
CA GLN A 34 3.28 13.05 19.17
C GLN A 34 2.61 11.90 18.39
N PRO A 35 3.38 11.06 17.69
CA PRO A 35 2.85 9.86 17.07
C PRO A 35 2.39 8.89 18.16
N ALA A 36 1.21 8.31 17.98
CA ALA A 36 0.66 7.30 18.86
C ALA A 36 0.69 5.95 18.15
N ILE A 37 1.42 5.01 18.74
CA ILE A 37 1.51 3.64 18.24
C ILE A 37 0.24 2.88 18.70
N PRO A 38 -0.38 2.07 17.82
CA PRO A 38 -1.53 1.24 18.22
C PRO A 38 -1.17 0.30 19.37
N SER A 39 -2.17 -0.02 20.19
CA SER A 39 -2.00 -0.93 21.33
C SER A 39 -1.63 -2.33 20.85
N ARG A 40 -0.60 -2.92 21.44
CA ARG A 40 -0.15 -4.31 21.16
C ARG A 40 -1.25 -5.35 21.39
N PHE A 41 -2.20 -5.06 22.26
CA PHE A 41 -3.31 -5.96 22.56
C PHE A 41 -4.28 -6.15 21.39
N LEU A 42 -4.24 -5.29 20.37
CA LEU A 42 -5.04 -5.47 19.16
C LEU A 42 -4.53 -6.65 18.31
N ASP A 43 -3.21 -6.90 18.32
CA ASP A 43 -2.57 -7.97 17.58
C ASP A 43 -2.71 -9.34 18.28
N GLU A 44 -2.97 -9.33 19.59
CA GLU A 44 -3.19 -10.54 20.40
C GLU A 44 -4.61 -11.11 20.29
N LEU A 45 -5.56 -10.35 19.74
CA LEU A 45 -6.96 -10.78 19.61
C LEU A 45 -7.12 -11.74 18.42
N PRO A 46 -7.99 -12.76 18.54
CA PRO A 46 -8.23 -13.68 17.43
C PRO A 46 -8.80 -12.90 16.22
N PRO A 47 -8.19 -13.02 15.02
CA PRO A 47 -8.57 -12.21 13.86
C PRO A 47 -9.99 -12.53 13.37
N GLU A 48 -10.54 -13.69 13.72
CA GLU A 48 -11.89 -14.11 13.36
C GLU A 48 -13.00 -13.21 13.95
N VAL A 49 -12.77 -12.63 15.13
CA VAL A 49 -13.76 -11.78 15.81
C VAL A 49 -13.53 -10.28 15.56
N VAL A 50 -12.37 -9.92 15.01
CA VAL A 50 -11.96 -8.52 14.83
C VAL A 50 -12.33 -8.05 13.42
N LYS A 51 -13.23 -7.07 13.35
CA LYS A 51 -13.57 -6.38 12.09
C LYS A 51 -12.94 -5.00 12.09
N TRP A 52 -11.90 -4.80 11.29
CA TRP A 52 -11.30 -3.50 11.08
C TRP A 52 -12.26 -2.59 10.32
N ARG A 53 -12.54 -1.41 10.88
CA ARG A 53 -13.25 -0.33 10.19
C ARG A 53 -12.33 0.89 10.07
N GLY A 54 -12.07 1.30 8.84
CA GLY A 54 -11.24 2.46 8.52
C GLY A 54 -10.27 2.16 7.40
N ASP A 55 -9.84 3.19 6.67
CA ASP A 55 -8.81 3.06 5.63
C ASP A 55 -7.50 2.57 6.26
N PRO A 56 -7.00 1.37 5.89
CA PRO A 56 -5.74 0.84 6.42
C PRO A 56 -4.53 1.70 6.03
N GLY A 57 -4.70 2.65 5.10
CA GLY A 57 -3.63 3.46 4.51
C GLY A 57 -2.81 4.28 5.50
N LEU A 58 -3.29 4.50 6.74
CA LEU A 58 -2.53 5.20 7.78
C LEU A 58 -1.79 4.27 8.76
N HIS A 59 -2.12 2.97 8.77
CA HIS A 59 -1.60 2.00 9.75
C HIS A 59 -0.98 0.74 9.13
N ALA A 60 -1.01 0.58 7.81
CA ALA A 60 -0.37 -0.49 7.04
C ALA A 60 1.18 -0.38 7.00
N GLY A 61 1.81 0.03 8.10
CA GLY A 61 3.26 0.16 8.23
C GLY A 61 3.91 -0.79 9.23
N ARG A 62 3.16 -1.67 9.92
CA ARG A 62 3.74 -2.55 10.97
C ARG A 62 3.73 -4.04 10.66
N THR A 63 3.25 -4.45 9.48
CA THR A 63 3.34 -5.84 9.00
C THR A 63 3.85 -5.83 7.55
N GLY A 64 5.14 -5.52 7.38
CA GLY A 64 5.79 -5.50 6.08
C GLY A 64 7.27 -5.17 6.20
N ASN A 65 8.10 -6.22 6.19
CA ASN A 65 9.50 -6.32 5.75
C ASN A 65 10.40 -5.05 5.83
N PRO A 66 11.53 -5.05 6.57
CA PRO A 66 12.39 -3.87 6.77
C PRO A 66 13.19 -3.38 5.55
N ASP A 67 12.85 -3.78 4.32
CA ASP A 67 13.68 -3.54 3.13
C ASP A 67 13.22 -2.37 2.24
N ARG A 68 12.70 -1.28 2.84
CA ARG A 68 12.22 -0.11 2.09
C ARG A 68 12.72 1.25 2.59
N LEU A 69 13.88 1.28 3.23
CA LEU A 69 14.66 2.51 3.33
C LEU A 69 15.56 2.65 2.09
N SER A 70 15.01 3.19 1.00
CA SER A 70 15.83 3.84 -0.03
C SER A 70 15.01 4.86 -0.81
N GLY A 71 15.40 6.13 -0.72
CA GLY A 71 15.23 7.07 -1.82
C GLY A 71 14.01 7.99 -1.77
N ARG A 72 14.04 8.98 -0.87
CA ARG A 72 13.72 10.34 -1.34
C ARG A 72 14.95 10.88 -2.04
N SER A 73 15.06 10.56 -3.32
CA SER A 73 15.70 11.38 -4.33
C SER A 73 15.37 10.78 -5.68
N CYS A 74 14.61 11.51 -6.48
CA CYS A 74 14.98 11.86 -7.84
C CYS A 74 13.75 12.45 -8.51
N ASP A 75 13.92 13.65 -9.03
CA ASP A 75 13.29 14.03 -10.28
C ASP A 75 13.35 12.83 -11.22
N ALA A 76 12.22 12.16 -11.46
CA ALA A 76 12.18 11.11 -12.46
C ALA A 76 12.13 11.77 -13.84
N ARG A 77 13.26 12.36 -14.25
CA ARG A 77 13.73 12.15 -15.63
C ARG A 77 13.63 10.63 -15.84
N PRO A 78 12.80 10.14 -16.77
CA PRO A 78 12.55 8.72 -16.85
C PRO A 78 13.87 8.01 -17.14
N LEU A 79 14.27 7.10 -16.24
CA LEU A 79 15.35 6.12 -16.43
C LEU A 79 14.98 5.06 -17.47
N LEU A 80 13.75 5.13 -17.99
CA LEU A 80 13.26 4.33 -19.09
C LEU A 80 13.35 5.17 -20.38
N PRO A 81 13.80 4.59 -21.50
CA PRO A 81 13.86 5.29 -22.79
C PRO A 81 12.47 5.54 -23.41
N PHE A 82 11.38 5.27 -22.68
CA PHE A 82 10.02 5.29 -23.20
C PHE A 82 9.26 6.52 -22.69
N LYS A 83 8.72 7.29 -23.63
CA LYS A 83 7.76 8.36 -23.35
C LYS A 83 6.34 7.84 -23.56
N VAL A 84 5.39 8.36 -22.77
CA VAL A 84 3.96 8.09 -22.99
C VAL A 84 3.59 8.60 -24.39
N GLY A 85 3.03 7.72 -25.21
CA GLY A 85 2.75 7.98 -26.62
C GLY A 85 3.75 7.41 -27.64
N ASP A 86 4.90 6.88 -27.21
CA ASP A 86 5.78 6.13 -28.12
C ASP A 86 5.11 4.81 -28.54
N ARG A 87 5.33 4.41 -29.81
CA ARG A 87 4.86 3.12 -30.35
C ARG A 87 5.87 2.04 -30.01
N VAL A 88 5.37 0.86 -29.66
CA VAL A 88 6.25 -0.26 -29.33
C VAL A 88 5.76 -1.58 -29.89
N ARG A 89 6.72 -2.44 -30.28
CA ARG A 89 6.45 -3.76 -30.85
C ARG A 89 6.76 -4.85 -29.83
N HIS A 90 5.82 -5.78 -29.69
CA HIS A 90 5.98 -6.99 -28.90
C HIS A 90 5.83 -8.22 -29.80
N ASP A 91 6.68 -9.24 -29.64
CA ASP A 91 6.69 -10.41 -30.54
C ASP A 91 5.42 -11.27 -30.44
N ARG A 92 4.74 -11.26 -29.28
CA ARG A 92 3.47 -11.99 -29.08
C ARG A 92 2.21 -11.18 -29.40
N PHE A 93 2.26 -9.85 -29.24
CA PHE A 93 1.04 -9.01 -29.19
C PHE A 93 0.97 -7.94 -30.30
N GLY A 94 1.99 -7.85 -31.15
CA GLY A 94 2.00 -6.91 -32.27
C GLY A 94 2.45 -5.50 -31.85
N VAL A 95 2.02 -4.50 -32.61
CA VAL A 95 2.34 -3.09 -32.36
C VAL A 95 1.27 -2.49 -31.44
N GLY A 96 1.70 -1.68 -30.46
CA GLY A 96 0.79 -1.00 -29.56
C GLY A 96 1.32 0.35 -29.08
N ALA A 97 0.41 1.22 -28.65
CA ALA A 97 0.73 2.54 -28.14
C ALA A 97 0.81 2.55 -26.61
N ILE A 98 1.83 3.21 -26.04
CA ILE A 98 1.96 3.34 -24.59
C ILE A 98 1.00 4.42 -24.08
N THR A 99 -0.03 4.02 -23.35
CA THR A 99 -0.97 4.96 -22.71
C THR A 99 -0.48 5.40 -21.32
N ALA A 100 0.25 4.52 -20.61
CA ALA A 100 0.83 4.86 -19.31
C ALA A 100 2.15 4.13 -19.07
N VAL A 101 3.14 4.86 -18.55
CA VAL A 101 4.44 4.33 -18.12
C VAL A 101 4.44 4.25 -16.60
N GLY A 102 4.36 3.04 -16.05
CA GLY A 102 4.69 2.79 -14.65
C GLY A 102 6.18 2.54 -14.47
N SER A 103 6.67 2.55 -13.22
CA SER A 103 8.09 2.36 -12.90
C SER A 103 8.67 0.99 -13.28
N SER A 104 7.84 0.02 -13.67
CA SER A 104 8.24 -1.34 -14.04
C SER A 104 7.35 -1.96 -15.12
N ARG A 105 6.07 -1.58 -15.17
CA ARG A 105 5.07 -2.11 -16.10
C ARG A 105 4.56 -0.99 -17.00
N LEU A 106 4.44 -1.30 -18.29
CA LEU A 106 3.85 -0.44 -19.31
C LEU A 106 2.42 -0.91 -19.57
N SER A 107 1.47 0.02 -19.60
CA SER A 107 0.11 -0.24 -20.06
C SER A 107 0.03 0.13 -21.54
N ILE A 108 -0.01 -0.90 -22.37
CA ILE A 108 -0.01 -0.76 -23.83
C ILE A 108 -1.41 -1.12 -24.33
N LEU A 109 -1.95 -0.27 -25.19
CA LEU A 109 -3.15 -0.57 -25.98
C LEU A 109 -2.69 -1.14 -27.33
N PHE A 110 -3.00 -2.42 -27.58
CA PHE A 110 -2.64 -3.13 -28.80
C PHE A 110 -3.77 -3.01 -29.83
N ASP A 111 -3.43 -2.55 -31.04
CA ASP A 111 -4.39 -2.32 -32.12
C ASP A 111 -5.04 -3.63 -32.60
N ASP A 112 -4.26 -4.73 -32.60
CA ASP A 112 -4.70 -6.02 -33.13
C ASP A 112 -5.61 -6.81 -32.17
N THR A 113 -5.72 -6.42 -30.89
CA THR A 113 -6.45 -7.23 -29.89
C THR A 113 -7.43 -6.47 -28.99
N LEU A 114 -7.57 -5.14 -29.07
CA LEU A 114 -8.52 -4.35 -28.24
C LEU A 114 -8.43 -4.65 -26.72
N ILE A 115 -7.32 -5.20 -26.23
CA ILE A 115 -7.12 -5.57 -24.82
C ILE A 115 -6.01 -4.71 -24.21
N ASN A 116 -6.29 -4.15 -23.03
CA ASN A 116 -5.29 -3.48 -22.20
C ASN A 116 -4.45 -4.52 -21.45
N ILE A 117 -3.17 -4.66 -21.81
CA ILE A 117 -2.25 -5.59 -21.15
C ILE A 117 -1.13 -4.80 -20.48
N SER A 118 -0.83 -5.15 -19.22
CA SER A 118 0.32 -4.62 -18.50
C SER A 118 1.52 -5.52 -18.74
N ILE A 119 2.52 -5.02 -19.45
CA ILE A 119 3.71 -5.81 -19.85
C ILE A 119 4.97 -5.16 -19.27
N ASP A 120 5.96 -5.97 -18.90
CA ASP A 120 7.24 -5.46 -18.42
C ASP A 120 8.02 -4.73 -19.53
N ALA A 121 8.62 -3.60 -19.17
CA ALA A 121 9.35 -2.73 -20.10
C ALA A 121 10.59 -3.39 -20.76
N ARG A 122 10.99 -4.60 -20.32
CA ARG A 122 12.11 -5.37 -20.90
C ARG A 122 11.75 -6.14 -22.17
N CYS A 123 10.47 -6.45 -22.37
CA CYS A 123 10.00 -7.29 -23.47
C CYS A 123 9.59 -6.48 -24.72
N VAL A 124 9.86 -5.17 -24.72
CA VAL A 124 9.13 -4.19 -25.52
C VAL A 124 10.18 -3.38 -26.29
N ASN A 125 10.21 -3.51 -27.62
CA ASN A 125 11.25 -2.92 -28.47
C ASN A 125 10.72 -1.73 -29.29
N ARG A 126 11.42 -0.59 -29.24
CA ARG A 126 11.01 0.67 -29.89
C ARG A 126 11.01 0.53 -31.41
N MET A 127 10.04 1.18 -32.06
CA MET A 127 10.04 1.42 -33.51
C MET A 127 10.35 2.89 -33.80
#